data_AF-A0A6P8JWV1-F1
#
_entry.id   AF-A0A6P8JWV1-F1
#
_cell.length_a   1.000
_cell.length_b   1.000
_cell.length_c   1.000
_cell.angle_alpha   90.00
_cell.angle_beta   90.00
_cell.angle_gamma   90.00
#
_symmetry.space_group_name_H-M   'P 1'
#
loop_
_entity.id
_entity.type
_entity.pdbx_description
1 polymer ?
#
loop_
_entity_poly.entity_id
_entity_poly.type
_entity_poly.pdbx_seq_one_letter_code
_entity_poly.pdbx_strand_id
1 'polypeptide(L)'
;MVSEWVAPIVITSIWAFIGIICPFFARGPNRGVTQCCLMLTAATCWLFWLCCYMTQLNPLIGPKLSMNEIMIMAREWGNEIKDTMAVTV
;
A
#
# COMPACT_ATOMS: atom_id res chain seq x y z
N MET A 1 3.38 1.21 -16.80
CA MET A 1 2.42 1.70 -15.79
C MET A 1 1.57 0.50 -15.38
N VAL A 2 1.73 0.00 -14.14
CA VAL A 2 0.93 -1.14 -13.66
C VAL A 2 -0.50 -0.64 -13.43
N SER A 3 -1.52 -1.42 -13.77
CA SER A 3 -2.90 -0.95 -13.62
C SER A 3 -3.25 -0.74 -12.15
N GLU A 4 -4.07 0.28 -11.89
CA GLU A 4 -4.46 0.69 -10.54
C GLU A 4 -5.19 -0.43 -9.79
N TRP A 5 -5.89 -1.28 -10.54
CA TRP A 5 -6.65 -2.43 -10.04
C TRP A 5 -5.80 -3.61 -9.58
N VAL A 6 -4.50 -3.68 -9.94
CA VAL A 6 -3.66 -4.83 -9.58
C VAL A 6 -3.54 -4.97 -8.06
N ALA A 7 -3.21 -3.89 -7.35
CA ALA A 7 -3.00 -3.96 -5.91
C ALA A 7 -4.29 -4.34 -5.14
N PRO A 8 -5.46 -3.71 -5.38
CA PRO A 8 -6.73 -4.14 -4.79
C PRO A 8 -7.06 -5.61 -5.02
N ILE A 9 -6.87 -6.13 -6.24
CA ILE A 9 -7.19 -7.52 -6.57
C ILE A 9 -6.27 -8.49 -5.79
N VAL A 10 -4.96 -8.22 -5.79
CA VAL A 10 -3.98 -9.09 -5.12
C VAL A 10 -4.20 -9.11 -3.61
N ILE A 11 -4.30 -7.93 -2.98
CA ILE A 11 -4.45 -7.84 -1.52
C ILE A 11 -5.80 -8.40 -1.06
N THR A 12 -6.88 -8.17 -1.83
CA THR A 12 -8.18 -8.76 -1.53
C THR A 12 -8.15 -10.28 -1.65
N SER A 13 -7.47 -10.83 -2.67
CA SER A 13 -7.36 -12.28 -2.84
C SER A 13 -6.59 -12.94 -1.69
N ILE A 14 -5.50 -12.32 -1.24
CA ILE A 14 -4.69 -12.83 -0.11
C ILE A 14 -5.53 -12.87 1.17
N TRP A 15 -6.19 -11.77 1.52
CA TRP A 15 -6.96 -11.72 2.77
C TRP A 15 -8.26 -12.51 2.68
N ALA A 16 -8.90 -12.60 1.51
CA ALA A 16 -10.03 -13.49 1.30
C ALA A 16 -9.62 -14.95 1.49
N PHE A 17 -8.45 -15.36 0.97
CA PHE A 17 -7.92 -16.70 1.21
C PHE A 17 -7.69 -16.97 2.70
N ILE A 18 -7.07 -16.03 3.41
CA ILE A 18 -6.80 -16.19 4.86
C ILE A 18 -8.08 -16.18 5.68
N GLY A 19 -9.05 -15.32 5.36
CA GLY A 19 -10.28 -15.16 6.13
C GLY A 19 -11.37 -16.19 5.81
N ILE A 20 -11.35 -16.78 4.60
CA ILE A 20 -12.38 -17.72 4.14
C ILE A 20 -11.84 -19.14 4.08
N ILE A 21 -10.66 -19.37 3.49
CA ILE A 21 -10.16 -20.73 3.24
C ILE A 21 -9.40 -21.27 4.47
N CYS A 22 -8.50 -20.49 5.06
CA CYS A 22 -7.69 -20.98 6.19
C CYS A 22 -8.48 -21.43 7.45
N PRO A 23 -9.63 -20.84 7.82
CA PRO A 23 -10.41 -21.30 8.98
C PRO A 23 -10.89 -22.75 8.85
N PHE A 24 -11.05 -23.29 7.63
CA PHE A 24 -11.41 -24.69 7.43
C PHE A 24 -10.29 -25.66 7.85
N PHE A 25 -9.03 -25.20 7.87
CA PHE A 25 -7.89 -26.00 8.30
C PHE A 25 -7.65 -26.00 9.82
N ALA A 26 -8.40 -25.20 10.59
CA ALA A 26 -8.26 -25.16 12.05
C ALA A 26 -8.65 -26.52 12.68
N ARG A 27 -7.78 -27.04 13.55
CA ARG A 27 -7.92 -28.34 14.24
C ARG A 27 -7.57 -28.20 15.73
N GLY A 28 -8.02 -29.17 16.53
CA GLY A 28 -7.70 -29.28 17.96
C GLY A 28 -8.76 -28.70 18.90
N PRO A 29 -8.50 -28.70 20.22
CA PRO A 29 -9.48 -28.35 21.25
C PRO A 29 -10.02 -26.91 21.15
N ASN A 30 -9.20 -25.98 20.65
CA ASN A 30 -9.53 -24.55 20.56
C ASN A 30 -9.89 -24.11 19.13
N ARG A 31 -10.42 -25.02 18.30
CA ARG A 31 -10.72 -24.77 16.87
C ARG A 31 -11.54 -23.51 16.63
N GLY A 32 -12.61 -23.29 17.39
CA GLY A 32 -13.48 -22.13 17.21
C GLY A 32 -12.77 -20.79 17.47
N VAL A 33 -11.89 -20.75 18.47
CA VAL A 33 -11.08 -19.56 18.77
C VAL A 33 -10.10 -19.29 17.63
N THR A 34 -9.39 -20.32 17.15
CA THR A 34 -8.47 -20.18 16.01
C THR A 34 -9.18 -19.70 14.75
N GLN A 35 -10.37 -20.22 14.46
CA GLN A 35 -11.19 -19.76 13.32
C GLN A 35 -11.59 -18.30 13.47
N CYS A 36 -12.08 -17.92 14.65
CA CYS A 36 -12.48 -16.55 14.95
C CYS A 36 -11.30 -15.58 14.80
N CYS A 37 -10.14 -15.92 15.36
CA CYS A 37 -8.93 -15.10 15.23
C CYS A 37 -8.51 -14.93 13.76
N LEU A 38 -8.48 -16.01 12.96
CA LEU A 38 -8.13 -15.93 11.53
C LEU A 38 -9.08 -15.02 10.75
N MET A 39 -10.39 -15.16 10.98
CA MET A 39 -11.42 -14.34 10.32
C MET A 39 -11.33 -12.87 10.73
N LEU A 40 -11.19 -12.58 12.03
CA LEU A 40 -11.06 -11.22 12.57
C LEU A 40 -9.79 -10.53 12.09
N THR A 41 -8.65 -11.23 12.10
CA THR A 41 -7.38 -10.69 11.59
C THR A 41 -7.50 -10.38 10.10
N ALA A 42 -8.04 -11.30 9.29
CA ALA A 42 -8.21 -11.08 7.87
C ALA A 42 -9.10 -9.86 7.57
N ALA A 43 -10.23 -9.73 8.28
CA ALA A 43 -11.15 -8.61 8.11
C ALA A 43 -10.51 -7.27 8.51
N THR A 44 -9.86 -7.20 9.67
CA THR A 44 -9.27 -5.96 10.17
C THR A 44 -8.05 -5.52 9.36
N CYS A 45 -7.16 -6.45 8.98
CA CYS A 45 -6.00 -6.13 8.14
C CYS A 45 -6.41 -5.71 6.72
N TRP A 46 -7.40 -6.37 6.11
CA TRP A 46 -7.92 -5.97 4.81
C TRP A 46 -8.58 -4.59 4.86
N LEU A 47 -9.42 -4.34 5.87
CA LEU A 47 -10.11 -3.05 6.02
C LEU A 47 -9.12 -1.91 6.26
N PHE A 48 -8.14 -2.11 7.14
CA PHE A 48 -7.08 -1.13 7.38
C PHE A 48 -6.33 -0.78 6.09
N TRP A 49 -5.91 -1.80 5.34
CA TRP A 49 -5.23 -1.61 4.06
C TRP A 49 -6.12 -0.85 3.06
N LEU A 50 -7.38 -1.26 2.90
CA LEU A 50 -8.30 -0.65 1.95
C LEU A 50 -8.53 0.83 2.27
N CYS A 51 -8.72 1.18 3.55
CA CYS A 51 -8.86 2.56 3.98
C CYS A 51 -7.62 3.40 3.62
N CYS A 52 -6.42 2.91 3.93
CA CYS A 52 -5.17 3.59 3.57
C CYS A 52 -4.98 3.74 2.06
N TYR A 53 -5.43 2.75 1.28
CA TYR A 53 -5.36 2.80 -0.17
C TYR A 53 -6.34 3.84 -0.74
N MET A 54 -7.59 3.82 -0.29
CA MET A 54 -8.62 4.75 -0.77
C MET A 54 -8.31 6.21 -0.48
N THR A 55 -7.67 6.52 0.66
CA THR A 55 -7.30 7.91 0.98
C THR A 55 -6.25 8.48 0.04
N GLN A 56 -5.54 7.63 -0.70
CA GLN A 56 -4.54 8.02 -1.69
C GLN A 56 -5.09 8.06 -3.12
N LEU A 57 -6.32 7.57 -3.36
CA LEU A 57 -6.99 7.67 -4.65
C LEU A 57 -7.58 9.08 -4.81
N ASN A 58 -6.99 9.88 -5.71
CA ASN A 58 -7.31 11.30 -5.91
C ASN A 58 -6.90 12.21 -4.74
N PRO A 59 -5.59 12.33 -4.46
CA PRO A 59 -5.10 13.17 -3.37
C PRO A 59 -5.36 14.65 -3.68
N LEU A 60 -5.91 15.36 -2.70
CA LEU A 60 -6.13 16.81 -2.77
C LEU A 60 -4.87 17.61 -2.43
N ILE A 61 -3.93 16.98 -1.71
CA ILE A 61 -2.75 17.63 -1.15
C ILE A 61 -1.53 16.80 -1.51
N GLY A 62 -0.54 17.46 -2.10
CA GLY A 62 0.79 16.91 -2.36
C GLY A 62 1.79 17.23 -1.24
N PRO A 63 2.93 16.53 -1.19
CA PRO A 63 3.99 16.83 -0.24
C PRO A 63 4.64 18.19 -0.53
N LYS A 64 5.04 18.92 0.53
CA LYS A 64 5.81 20.16 0.42
C LYS A 64 7.28 19.86 0.71
N LEU A 65 8.15 20.09 -0.27
CA LEU A 65 9.58 19.84 -0.16
C LEU A 65 10.40 21.11 -0.40
N SER A 66 11.56 21.18 0.25
CA SER A 66 12.59 22.17 -0.01
C SER A 66 13.36 21.85 -1.30
N MET A 67 14.00 22.87 -1.87
CA MET A 67 14.76 22.72 -3.12
C MET A 67 15.83 21.62 -3.04
N ASN A 68 16.52 21.52 -1.90
CA ASN A 68 17.56 20.51 -1.70
C ASN A 68 16.99 19.09 -1.74
N GLU A 69 15.83 18.85 -1.13
CA GLU A 69 15.17 17.54 -1.14
C GLU A 69 14.71 17.17 -2.55
N ILE A 70 14.18 18.14 -3.31
CA ILE A 70 13.78 17.94 -4.70
C ILE A 70 14.98 17.56 -5.57
N MET A 71 16.13 18.25 -5.41
CA MET A 71 17.35 17.93 -6.16
C MET A 71 17.88 16.54 -5.84
N ILE A 72 17.85 16.13 -4.56
CA ILE A 72 18.26 14.79 -4.15
C ILE A 72 17.33 13.74 -4.77
N MET A 73 16.02 13.91 -4.66
CA MET A 73 15.04 12.98 -5.22
C MET A 73 15.14 12.87 -6.74
N ALA A 74 15.33 13.98 -7.42
CA ALA A 74 15.56 14.04 -8.86
C ALA A 74 16.78 13.21 -9.27
N ARG A 75 17.90 13.36 -8.55
CA ARG A 75 19.11 12.57 -8.78
C ARG A 75 18.89 11.07 -8.53
N GLU A 76 18.31 10.70 -7.40
CA GLU A 76 18.12 9.28 -7.01
C GLU A 76 17.09 8.55 -7.88
N TRP A 77 16.08 9.26 -8.40
CA TRP A 77 15.10 8.70 -9.34
C TRP A 77 15.51 8.82 -10.81
N GLY A 78 16.74 9.26 -11.10
CA GLY A 78 17.27 9.31 -12.47
C GLY A 78 16.71 10.44 -13.34
N ASN A 79 16.05 11.43 -12.74
CA ASN A 79 15.51 12.62 -13.38
C ASN A 79 16.33 13.86 -12.97
N GLU A 80 17.65 13.79 -13.09
CA GLU A 80 18.57 14.83 -12.59
C GLU A 80 18.24 16.22 -13.16
N ILE A 81 17.94 17.17 -12.26
CA ILE A 81 17.71 18.56 -12.61
C ILE A 81 19.07 19.23 -12.71
N LYS A 82 19.48 19.58 -13.93
CA LYS A 82 20.69 20.37 -14.15
C LYS A 82 20.42 21.81 -13.75
N ASP A 83 21.21 22.32 -12.83
CA ASP A 83 21.18 23.74 -12.47
C ASP A 83 21.56 24.55 -13.71
N THR A 84 20.57 25.14 -14.39
CA THR A 84 20.82 26.00 -15.55
C THR A 84 21.20 27.39 -15.03
N MET A 85 22.36 27.47 -14.38
CA MET A 85 23.08 28.73 -14.14
C MET A 85 23.80 29.21 -15.42
N ALA A 86 23.41 28.68 -16.59
CA ALA A 86 23.88 29.05 -17.92
C ALA A 86 22.81 29.82 -18.73
N VAL A 87 21.83 30.45 -18.07
CA VAL A 87 21.10 31.58 -18.66
C VAL A 87 21.84 32.85 -18.23
N THR A 88 22.80 33.21 -19.09
CA THR A 88 23.34 34.54 -19.43
C THR A 88 23.24 35.69 -18.41
N VAL A 89 24.43 36.25 -18.15
CA VAL A 89 24.73 37.70 -18.02
C VAL A 89 23.72 38.59 -18.74
#